data_AF-A0A8J3REP1-F1
#
_entry.id   AF-A0A8J3REP1-F1
#
_cell.length_a   1.000
_cell.length_b   1.000
_cell.length_c   1.000
_cell.angle_alpha   90.00
_cell.angle_beta   90.00
_cell.angle_gamma   90.00
#
_symmetry.space_group_name_H-M   'P 1'
#
loop_
_entity.id
_entity.type
_entity.pdbx_description
1 polymer ?
#
loop_
_entity_poly.entity_id
_entity_poly.type
_entity_poly.pdbx_seq_one_letter_code
_entity_poly.pdbx_strand_id
1 'polypeptide(L)'
;MMVPEIAANAVPEDAYLLDVREIDEWQAGHAPHAVHIPLGHLQARVDELPQGDTVYVICRVGGRSAQAAMWLNHIGRKAINVDGGMQSWAAAGRPMLSETGATPYVA
;
A
#
# COMPACT_ATOMS: atom_id res chain seq x y z
N MET A 1 9.37 7.75 16.76
CA MET A 1 7.90 7.80 16.61
C MET A 1 7.48 6.45 16.05
N MET A 2 6.51 5.78 16.66
CA MET A 2 6.02 4.48 16.18
C MET A 2 5.03 4.72 15.03
N VAL A 3 5.20 4.03 13.91
CA VAL A 3 4.26 4.10 12.78
C VAL A 3 3.05 3.23 13.15
N PRO A 4 1.80 3.71 13.00
CA PRO A 4 0.63 2.86 13.19
C PRO A 4 0.65 1.71 12.17
N GLU A 5 0.32 0.51 12.62
CA GLU A 5 0.30 -0.69 11.77
C GLU A 5 -1.03 -1.42 11.85
N ILE A 6 -1.34 -2.17 10.80
CA ILE A 6 -2.50 -3.07 10.74
C ILE A 6 -2.11 -4.35 10.01
N ALA A 7 -2.64 -5.48 10.46
CA ALA A 7 -2.47 -6.75 9.75
C ALA A 7 -3.20 -6.72 8.40
N ALA A 8 -2.61 -7.35 7.38
CA ALA A 8 -3.16 -7.34 6.02
C ALA A 8 -4.60 -7.89 5.91
N ASN A 9 -4.97 -8.85 6.77
CA ASN A 9 -6.33 -9.42 6.84
C ASN A 9 -7.35 -8.52 7.56
N ALA A 10 -6.90 -7.45 8.23
CA ALA A 10 -7.75 -6.53 8.98
C ALA A 10 -7.91 -5.17 8.28
N VAL A 11 -7.25 -4.95 7.13
CA VAL A 11 -7.45 -3.73 6.32
C VAL A 11 -8.90 -3.74 5.79
N PRO A 12 -9.69 -2.67 6.05
CA PRO A 12 -11.08 -2.57 5.59
C PRO A 12 -11.23 -2.76 4.08
N GLU A 13 -12.38 -3.24 3.63
CA GLU A 13 -12.64 -3.47 2.20
C GLU A 13 -12.76 -2.18 1.39
N ASP A 14 -13.25 -1.11 2.02
CA ASP A 14 -13.43 0.23 1.46
C ASP A 14 -12.28 1.19 1.80
N ALA A 15 -11.18 0.66 2.35
CA ALA A 15 -10.01 1.44 2.71
C ALA A 15 -9.34 2.06 1.47
N TYR A 16 -8.89 3.31 1.59
CA TYR A 16 -7.96 3.87 0.62
C TYR A 16 -6.59 3.21 0.79
N LEU A 17 -6.27 2.25 -0.09
CA LEU A 17 -5.03 1.49 -0.08
C LEU A 17 -4.05 2.07 -1.12
N LEU A 18 -2.93 2.58 -0.62
CA LEU A 18 -1.82 3.12 -1.40
C LEU A 18 -0.72 2.07 -1.54
N ASP A 19 -0.46 1.62 -2.77
CA ASP A 19 0.67 0.76 -3.10
C ASP A 19 1.88 1.59 -3.53
N VAL A 20 2.98 1.46 -2.77
CA VAL A 20 4.22 2.24 -2.99
C VAL A 20 5.34 1.44 -3.65
N ARG A 21 5.03 0.26 -4.19
CA ARG A 21 5.99 -0.58 -4.92
C ARG A 21 6.35 0.00 -6.29
N GLU A 22 7.35 -0.59 -6.93
CA GLU A 22 7.70 -0.26 -8.32
C GLU A 22 6.63 -0.77 -9.30
N ILE A 23 6.66 -0.25 -10.54
CA ILE A 23 5.63 -0.52 -11.54
C ILE A 23 5.55 -1.98 -11.97
N ASP A 24 6.68 -2.69 -12.02
CA ASP A 24 6.74 -4.10 -12.35
C ASP A 24 6.09 -4.97 -11.26
N GLU A 25 6.34 -4.65 -9.98
CA GLU A 25 5.69 -5.31 -8.85
C GLU A 25 4.17 -5.07 -8.84
N TRP A 26 3.73 -3.86 -9.18
CA TRP A 26 2.33 -3.49 -9.32
C TRP A 26 1.64 -4.28 -10.46
N GLN A 27 2.27 -4.32 -11.63
CA GLN A 27 1.74 -5.02 -12.80
C GLN A 27 1.64 -6.53 -12.59
N ALA A 28 2.59 -7.13 -11.87
CA ALA A 28 2.59 -8.56 -11.54
C ALA A 28 1.41 -8.97 -10.65
N GLY A 29 1.05 -8.15 -9.66
CA GLY A 29 -0.03 -8.45 -8.75
C GLY A 29 -0.19 -7.41 -7.65
N HIS A 30 -1.40 -6.86 -7.49
CA HIS A 30 -1.72 -5.87 -6.46
C HIS A 30 -3.15 -6.07 -5.92
N ALA A 31 -3.47 -5.42 -4.79
CA ALA A 31 -4.78 -5.46 -4.18
C ALA A 31 -5.86 -4.74 -5.02
N PRO A 32 -7.09 -5.26 -5.14
CA PRO A 32 -8.16 -4.58 -5.86
C PRO A 32 -8.39 -3.16 -5.34
N HIS A 33 -8.69 -2.23 -6.24
CA HIS A 33 -8.97 -0.82 -5.93
C HIS A 33 -7.83 -0.05 -5.25
N ALA A 34 -6.64 -0.64 -5.12
CA ALA A 34 -5.46 0.08 -4.66
C ALA A 34 -5.10 1.20 -5.64
N VAL A 35 -4.44 2.24 -5.13
CA VAL A 35 -3.87 3.33 -5.92
C VAL A 35 -2.37 3.17 -5.94
N HIS A 36 -1.77 3.23 -7.13
CA HIS A 36 -0.33 3.06 -7.31
C HIS A 36 0.41 4.39 -7.37
N ILE A 37 1.28 4.63 -6.39
CA ILE A 37 2.25 5.72 -6.41
C ILE A 37 3.57 5.19 -5.85
N PRO A 38 4.58 4.90 -6.70
CA PRO A 38 5.88 4.42 -6.24
C PRO A 38 6.47 5.34 -5.17
N LEU A 39 7.16 4.75 -4.19
CA LEU A 39 7.73 5.47 -3.04
C LEU A 39 8.55 6.69 -3.47
N GLY A 40 9.38 6.55 -4.51
CA GLY A 40 10.21 7.64 -5.04
C GLY A 40 9.42 8.82 -5.62
N HIS A 41 8.16 8.61 -6.00
CA HIS A 41 7.28 9.63 -6.57
C HIS A 41 6.27 10.18 -5.54
N LEU A 42 6.14 9.53 -4.38
CA LEU A 42 5.12 9.83 -3.38
C LEU A 42 5.15 11.30 -2.94
N GLN A 43 6.33 11.86 -2.72
CA GLN A 43 6.45 13.25 -2.25
C GLN A 43 5.94 14.26 -3.29
N ALA A 44 6.23 14.03 -4.56
CA ALA A 44 5.79 14.90 -5.65
C ALA A 44 4.30 14.74 -5.99
N ARG A 45 3.70 13.60 -5.63
CA ARG A 45 2.32 13.22 -5.95
C ARG A 45 1.39 13.18 -4.72
N VAL A 46 1.81 13.78 -3.61
CA VAL A 46 1.10 13.70 -2.32
C VAL A 46 -0.30 14.33 -2.35
N ASP A 47 -0.50 15.29 -3.26
CA ASP A 47 -1.77 15.99 -3.45
C ASP A 47 -2.82 15.11 -4.14
N GLU A 48 -2.44 13.96 -4.72
CA GLU A 48 -3.38 12.97 -5.27
C GLU A 48 -4.05 12.13 -4.19
N LEU A 49 -3.48 12.09 -2.98
CA LEU A 49 -4.02 11.32 -1.87
C LEU A 49 -5.23 12.05 -1.23
N PRO A 50 -6.23 11.32 -0.72
CA PRO A 50 -7.43 11.92 -0.11
C PRO A 50 -7.09 12.72 1.15
N GLN A 51 -7.62 13.93 1.25
CA GLN A 51 -7.45 14.77 2.44
C GLN A 51 -8.45 14.37 3.53
N GLY A 52 -7.99 14.26 4.78
CA GLY A 52 -8.84 13.97 5.94
C GLY A 52 -9.06 12.48 6.25
N ASP A 53 -8.98 11.62 5.23
CA ASP A 53 -9.14 10.17 5.35
C ASP A 53 -7.83 9.45 5.74
N THR A 54 -7.97 8.24 6.27
CA THR A 54 -6.85 7.36 6.60
C THR A 54 -6.34 6.66 5.35
N VAL A 55 -5.05 6.82 5.05
CA VAL A 55 -4.36 6.14 3.96
C VAL A 55 -3.68 4.88 4.49
N TYR A 56 -4.08 3.71 4.00
CA TYR A 56 -3.40 2.46 4.28
C TYR A 56 -2.29 2.28 3.27
N VAL A 57 -1.05 2.09 3.71
CA VAL A 57 0.11 2.04 2.82
C VAL A 57 0.67 0.63 2.78
N ILE A 58 0.85 0.09 1.59
CA ILE A 58 1.34 -1.27 1.38
C ILE A 58 2.55 -1.28 0.46
N CYS A 59 3.51 -2.14 0.75
CA CYS A 59 4.59 -2.48 -0.17
C CYS A 59 4.74 -4.00 -0.25
N ARG A 60 5.89 -4.52 -0.68
CA ARG A 60 6.12 -5.97 -0.75
C ARG A 60 6.06 -6.68 0.61
N VAL A 61 6.78 -6.16 1.60
CA VAL A 61 7.00 -6.81 2.91
C VAL A 61 6.80 -5.89 4.13
N GLY A 62 6.36 -4.64 3.94
CA GLY A 62 6.11 -3.67 5.01
C GLY A 62 7.18 -2.57 5.20
N GLY A 63 8.42 -2.77 4.73
CA GLY A 63 9.51 -1.80 4.97
C GLY A 63 9.32 -0.44 4.27
N ARG A 64 9.14 -0.44 2.94
CA ARG A 64 8.91 0.80 2.15
C ARG A 64 7.62 1.53 2.55
N SER A 65 6.58 0.77 2.89
CA SER A 65 5.29 1.33 3.32
C SER A 65 5.36 1.92 4.72
N ALA A 66 6.14 1.35 5.64
CA ALA A 66 6.42 1.97 6.92
C ALA A 66 7.14 3.32 6.75
N GLN A 67 8.11 3.41 5.83
CA GLN A 67 8.79 4.68 5.51
C GLN A 67 7.81 5.72 4.94
N ALA A 68 6.98 5.33 3.98
CA ALA A 68 5.95 6.20 3.41
C ALA A 68 4.95 6.67 4.46
N ALA A 69 4.40 5.75 5.27
CA ALA A 69 3.45 6.07 6.33
C ALA A 69 4.08 6.99 7.39
N MET A 70 5.34 6.78 7.77
CA MET A 70 6.06 7.68 8.68
C MET A 70 6.14 9.10 8.12
N TRP A 71 6.52 9.24 6.84
CA TRP A 71 6.61 10.55 6.20
C TRP A 71 5.24 11.23 6.06
N LEU A 72 4.21 10.50 5.63
CA LEU A 72 2.83 11.00 5.55
C LEU A 72 2.34 11.51 6.91
N ASN A 73 2.54 10.72 7.97
CA ASN A 73 2.19 11.13 9.34
C ASN A 73 2.98 12.37 9.80
N HIS A 74 4.26 12.50 9.41
CA HIS A 74 5.08 13.66 9.73
C HIS A 74 4.53 14.96 9.13
N ILE A 75 3.95 14.90 7.92
CA ILE A 75 3.33 16.06 7.26
C ILE A 75 1.83 16.23 7.61
N GLY A 76 1.34 15.52 8.64
CA GLY A 76 -0.04 15.65 9.14
C GLY A 76 -1.10 14.84 8.39
N ARG A 77 -0.69 13.88 7.54
CA ARG A 77 -1.61 12.94 6.86
C ARG A 77 -1.74 11.67 7.68
N LYS A 78 -2.97 11.20 7.91
CA LYS A 78 -3.22 9.95 8.64
C LYS A 78 -2.81 8.77 7.77
N ALA A 79 -1.74 8.07 8.14
CA ALA A 79 -1.28 6.90 7.41
C ALA A 79 -1.02 5.70 8.33
N ILE A 80 -1.44 4.52 7.88
CA ILE A 80 -1.26 3.24 8.58
C ILE A 80 -0.47 2.30 7.67
N ASN A 81 0.61 1.71 8.17
CA ASN A 81 1.38 0.68 7.46
C ASN A 81 0.62 -0.65 7.46
N VAL A 82 0.54 -1.32 6.31
CA VAL A 82 0.05 -2.70 6.24
C VAL A 82 1.22 -3.64 6.53
N ASP A 83 1.15 -4.30 7.68
CA ASP A 83 2.21 -5.19 8.17
C ASP A 83 2.39 -6.42 7.26
N GLY A 84 3.65 -6.78 7.02
CA GLY A 84 4.09 -7.83 6.10
C GLY A 84 3.74 -7.59 4.62
N GLY A 85 3.16 -6.44 4.28
CA GLY A 85 2.92 -6.01 2.91
C GLY A 85 2.07 -6.97 2.07
N MET A 86 2.30 -6.95 0.76
CA MET A 86 1.62 -7.81 -0.21
C MET A 86 1.89 -9.31 0.01
N GLN A 87 3.02 -9.69 0.61
CA GLN A 87 3.24 -11.09 1.00
C GLN A 87 2.21 -11.56 2.01
N SER A 88 1.98 -10.78 3.08
CA SER A 88 0.94 -11.08 4.06
C SER A 88 -0.47 -10.95 3.49
N TRP A 89 -0.69 -10.00 2.57
CA TRP A 89 -1.97 -9.87 1.85
C TRP A 89 -2.32 -11.15 1.07
N ALA A 90 -1.36 -11.64 0.27
CA ALA A 90 -1.54 -12.87 -0.50
C ALA A 90 -1.66 -14.10 0.40
N ALA A 91 -0.85 -14.20 1.46
CA ALA A 91 -0.91 -15.30 2.44
C ALA A 91 -2.24 -15.34 3.20
N ALA A 92 -2.88 -14.18 3.39
CA ALA A 92 -4.22 -14.08 3.96
C ALA A 92 -5.34 -14.47 2.98
N GLY A 93 -5.02 -14.88 1.75
CA GLY A 93 -6.00 -15.29 0.74
C GLY A 93 -6.85 -14.13 0.20
N ARG A 94 -6.39 -12.89 0.36
CA ARG A 94 -7.11 -11.72 -0.14
C ARG A 94 -7.03 -11.63 -1.66
N PRO A 95 -8.04 -11.04 -2.32
CA PRO A 95 -8.05 -10.92 -3.77
C PRO A 95 -6.87 -10.08 -4.27
N MET A 96 -6.42 -10.38 -5.48
CA MET A 96 -5.38 -9.64 -6.19
C MET A 96 -5.75 -9.53 -7.68
N LEU A 97 -5.25 -8.50 -8.34
CA LEU A 97 -5.38 -8.25 -9.77
C LEU A 97 -3.99 -8.13 -10.40
N SER A 98 -3.87 -8.49 -11.69
CA SER A 98 -2.68 -8.25 -12.49
C SER A 98 -3.05 -7.43 -13.71
N GLU A 99 -2.20 -6.47 -14.07
CA GLU A 99 -2.35 -5.66 -15.29
C GLU A 99 -1.93 -6.43 -16.56
N THR A 100 -1.31 -7.61 -16.39
CA THR A 100 -0.81 -8.43 -17.50
C THR A 100 -1.82 -9.46 -18.01
N GLY A 101 -2.93 -9.66 -17.29
CA GLY A 101 -3.90 -10.73 -17.55
C GLY A 101 -3.45 -12.13 -17.11
N ALA A 102 -2.24 -12.28 -16.56
CA ALA A 102 -1.78 -13.52 -15.94
C ALA A 102 -2.33 -13.69 -14.52
N THR A 103 -2.15 -14.88 -13.94
CA THR A 103 -2.45 -15.10 -12.52
C THR A 103 -1.61 -14.16 -11.66
N PRO A 104 -2.23 -13.34 -10.79
CA PRO A 104 -1.51 -12.35 -10.02
C PRO A 104 -0.56 -13.00 -9.01
N TYR A 105 0.62 -12.43 -8.85
CA TYR A 105 1.60 -12.88 -7.86
C TYR A 105 2.35 -11.69 -7.27
N VAL A 106 2.92 -11.89 -6.08
CA VAL A 106 3.79 -10.91 -5.44
C VAL A 106 5.20 -11.11 -5.99
N ALA A 107 5.60 -10.26 -6.94
CA ALA A 107 6.99 -10.18 -7.41
C ALA A 107 7.93 -9.79 -6.27
#